data_AF-A0AAN9CWT3-F1
#
_entry.id   AF-A0AAN9CWT3-F1
#
_cell.length_a   1.000
_cell.length_b   1.000
_cell.length_c   1.000
_cell.angle_alpha   90.00
_cell.angle_beta   90.00
_cell.angle_gamma   90.00
#
_symmetry.space_group_name_H-M   'P 1'
#
loop_
_entity.id
_entity.type
_entity.pdbx_description
1 polymer ?
#
loop_
_entity_poly.entity_id
_entity_poly.type
_entity_poly.pdbx_seq_one_letter_code
_entity_poly.pdbx_strand_id
1 'polypeptide(L)'
;MAVRLLKVSSVATAVIASSGFYLYSKNVDFNDLSIVRFGRAAATTAVISYDYLTTLRDVQYGTEEYWAVKSKVHRRSAERLRTCVV
;
A
#
# COMPACT_ATOMS: atom_id res chain seq x y z
N MET A 1 -35.93 29.52 -5.93
CA MET A 1 -34.82 28.83 -5.23
C MET A 1 -34.90 27.31 -5.37
N ALA A 2 -36.03 26.65 -5.07
CA ALA A 2 -36.16 25.18 -5.06
C ALA A 2 -35.87 24.47 -6.40
N VAL A 3 -36.34 25.00 -7.53
CA VAL A 3 -36.15 24.36 -8.86
C VAL A 3 -34.69 24.33 -9.30
N ARG A 4 -33.88 25.34 -8.93
CA ARG A 4 -32.44 25.36 -9.22
C ARG A 4 -31.70 24.33 -8.36
N LEU A 5 -32.08 24.19 -7.10
CA LEU A 5 -31.51 23.20 -6.18
C LEU A 5 -31.76 21.76 -6.68
N LEU A 6 -32.99 21.48 -7.13
CA LEU A 6 -33.36 20.19 -7.72
C LEU A 6 -32.58 19.89 -9.01
N LYS A 7 -32.43 20.88 -9.91
CA LYS A 7 -31.59 20.75 -11.12
C LYS A 7 -30.12 20.48 -10.82
N VAL A 8 -29.54 21.15 -9.82
CA VAL A 8 -28.15 20.92 -9.42
C VAL A 8 -28.00 19.53 -8.82
N SER A 9 -28.96 19.08 -8.00
CA SER A 9 -28.95 17.73 -7.45
C SER A 9 -29.06 16.65 -8.54
N SER A 10 -29.94 16.82 -9.54
CA SER A 10 -30.08 15.85 -10.63
C SER A 10 -28.85 15.79 -11.53
N VAL A 11 -28.20 16.94 -11.78
CA VAL A 11 -26.95 16.99 -12.56
C VAL A 11 -25.81 16.36 -11.77
N ALA A 12 -25.68 16.65 -10.47
CA ALA A 12 -24.68 16.02 -9.62
C ALA A 12 -24.86 14.49 -9.58
N THR A 13 -26.09 14.00 -9.40
CA THR A 13 -26.40 12.58 -9.42
C THR A 13 -26.10 11.95 -10.79
N ALA A 14 -26.43 12.62 -11.90
CA ALA A 14 -26.12 12.12 -13.25
C ALA A 14 -24.61 12.07 -13.52
N VAL A 15 -23.85 13.05 -13.04
CA VAL A 15 -22.38 13.07 -13.17
C VAL A 15 -21.74 11.96 -12.33
N ILE A 16 -22.20 11.76 -11.09
CA ILE A 16 -21.69 10.68 -10.22
C ILE A 16 -22.06 9.30 -10.78
N ALA A 17 -23.28 9.12 -11.27
CA ALA A 17 -23.73 7.86 -11.85
C ALA A 17 -22.99 7.52 -13.16
N SER A 18 -22.81 8.50 -14.05
CA SER A 18 -22.10 8.29 -15.32
C SER A 18 -20.59 8.09 -15.13
N SER A 19 -19.96 8.81 -14.20
CA SER A 19 -18.55 8.59 -13.84
C SER A 19 -18.33 7.24 -13.14
N GLY A 20 -19.23 6.84 -12.23
CA GLY A 20 -19.21 5.52 -11.60
C GLY A 20 -19.38 4.39 -12.62
N PHE A 21 -20.31 4.53 -13.56
CA PHE A 21 -20.51 3.55 -14.64
C PHE A 21 -19.32 3.49 -15.61
N TYR A 22 -18.73 4.64 -15.96
CA TYR A 22 -17.54 4.69 -16.81
C TYR A 22 -16.33 4.01 -16.16
N LEU A 23 -16.08 4.27 -14.87
CA LEU A 23 -15.03 3.60 -14.11
C LEU A 23 -15.31 2.10 -13.92
N TYR A 24 -16.57 1.71 -13.76
CA TYR A 24 -16.97 0.29 -13.65
C TYR A 24 -16.80 -0.47 -14.98
N SER A 25 -17.12 0.18 -16.10
CA SER A 25 -16.94 -0.39 -17.44
C SER A 25 -15.47 -0.51 -17.86
N LYS A 26 -14.59 0.22 -17.18
CA LYS A 26 -13.15 0.18 -17.40
C LYS A 26 -12.55 -0.85 -16.43
N ASN A 27 -11.77 -1.80 -16.94
CA ASN A 27 -10.95 -2.67 -16.11
C ASN A 27 -9.79 -1.84 -15.51
N VAL A 28 -10.10 -1.00 -14.52
CA VAL A 28 -9.10 -0.19 -13.83
C VAL A 28 -8.26 -1.13 -12.98
N ASP A 29 -6.98 -1.25 -13.30
CA ASP A 29 -6.06 -1.97 -12.44
C ASP A 29 -5.86 -1.16 -11.15
N PHE A 30 -6.31 -1.71 -10.03
CA PHE A 30 -6.15 -1.06 -8.73
C PHE A 30 -4.67 -0.86 -8.37
N ASN A 31 -3.74 -1.60 -8.98
CA ASN A 31 -2.30 -1.41 -8.80
C ASN A 31 -1.79 -0.08 -9.40
N ASP A 32 -2.48 0.48 -10.40
CA ASP A 32 -2.15 1.79 -10.99
C ASP A 32 -2.59 2.96 -10.09
N LEU A 33 -3.45 2.72 -9.11
CA LEU A 33 -3.84 3.74 -8.16
C LEU A 33 -2.65 4.02 -7.23
N SER A 34 -2.13 5.25 -7.30
CA SER A 34 -1.00 5.71 -6.48
C SER A 34 -1.18 5.37 -4.99
N ILE A 35 -2.39 5.53 -4.45
CA ILE A 35 -2.68 5.23 -3.04
C ILE A 35 -2.51 3.74 -2.69
N VAL A 36 -2.89 2.83 -3.59
CA VAL A 36 -2.74 1.39 -3.40
C VAL A 36 -1.26 1.02 -3.46
N ARG A 37 -0.53 1.58 -4.42
CA ARG A 37 0.92 1.37 -4.55
C ARG A 37 1.69 1.85 -3.31
N PHE A 38 1.39 3.06 -2.83
CA PHE A 38 1.99 3.58 -1.60
C PHE A 38 1.59 2.78 -0.36
N GLY A 39 0.33 2.34 -0.27
CA GLY A 39 -0.14 1.50 0.82
C GLY A 39 0.60 0.17 0.90
N ARG A 40 0.76 -0.53 -0.24
CA ARG A 40 1.54 -1.78 -0.33
C ARG A 40 3.00 -1.58 0.07
N ALA A 41 3.62 -0.50 -0.41
CA ALA A 41 5.00 -0.16 -0.04
C ALA A 41 5.14 0.12 1.46
N ALA A 42 4.23 0.91 2.04
CA ALA A 42 4.22 1.22 3.46
C ALA A 42 4.02 -0.03 4.33
N ALA A 43 3.07 -0.90 3.95
CA ALA A 43 2.83 -2.17 4.65
C ALA A 43 4.06 -3.08 4.62
N THR A 44 4.73 -3.20 3.48
CA THR A 44 5.95 -4.01 3.34
C THR A 44 7.09 -3.47 4.21
N THR A 45 7.28 -2.15 4.23
CA THR A 45 8.27 -1.50 5.11
C THR A 45 7.94 -1.77 6.58
N ALA A 46 6.68 -1.65 7.01
CA ALA A 46 6.28 -1.91 8.38
C ALA A 46 6.57 -3.37 8.80
N VAL A 47 6.27 -4.33 7.93
CA VAL A 47 6.57 -5.76 8.15
C VAL A 47 8.09 -5.97 8.30
N ILE A 48 8.90 -5.38 7.42
CA ILE A 48 10.36 -5.47 7.49
C ILE A 48 10.89 -4.84 8.77
N SER A 49 10.42 -3.65 9.13
CA SER A 49 10.84 -2.97 10.36
C SER A 49 10.51 -3.79 11.61
N TYR A 50 9.30 -4.34 11.67
CA TYR A 50 8.89 -5.19 12.78
C TYR A 50 9.73 -6.46 12.87
N ASP A 51 10.04 -7.06 11.73
CA ASP A 51 10.87 -8.26 11.63
C ASP A 51 12.32 -8.02 12.10
N TYR A 52 12.91 -6.87 11.74
CA TYR A 52 14.20 -6.43 12.28
C TYR A 52 14.14 -6.24 13.80
N LEU A 53 13.14 -5.51 14.29
CA LEU A 53 12.99 -5.20 15.72
C LEU A 53 12.84 -6.47 16.55
N THR A 54 12.00 -7.40 16.11
CA THR A 54 11.72 -8.65 16.84
C THR A 54 12.88 -9.63 16.76
N THR A 55 13.49 -9.80 15.58
CA THR A 55 14.54 -10.80 15.38
C THR A 55 15.86 -10.40 16.04
N LEU A 56 16.16 -9.09 16.11
CA LEU A 56 17.39 -8.60 16.73
C LEU A 56 17.23 -8.25 18.22
N ARG A 57 16.00 -8.31 18.76
CA ARG A 57 15.68 -7.85 20.13
C ARG A 57 16.55 -8.50 21.20
N ASP A 58 16.69 -9.82 21.11
CA ASP A 58 17.34 -10.62 22.15
C ASP A 58 18.77 -11.01 21.78
N VAL A 59 19.31 -10.45 20.69
CA VAL A 59 20.67 -10.75 20.19
C VAL A 59 21.60 -9.61 20.55
N GLN A 60 22.67 -9.91 21.28
CA GLN A 60 23.60 -8.89 21.74
C GLN A 60 24.36 -8.24 20.58
N TYR A 61 24.26 -6.91 20.49
CA TYR A 61 24.93 -6.12 19.46
C TYR A 61 26.46 -6.31 19.49
N GLY A 62 27.07 -6.42 18.31
CA GLY A 62 28.53 -6.54 18.15
C GLY A 62 29.07 -7.97 18.20
N THR A 63 28.23 -8.95 18.49
CA THR A 63 28.59 -10.38 18.42
C THR A 63 28.58 -10.89 16.97
N GLU A 64 29.31 -11.98 16.70
CA GLU A 64 29.24 -12.67 15.40
C GLU A 64 27.81 -13.16 15.11
N GLU A 65 27.11 -13.65 16.15
CA GLU A 65 25.71 -14.05 16.06
C GLU A 65 24.81 -12.89 15.59
N TYR A 66 24.96 -11.70 16.15
CA TYR A 66 24.23 -10.52 15.71
C TYR A 66 24.42 -10.23 14.22
N TRP A 67 25.67 -10.30 13.73
CA TRP A 67 25.96 -10.08 12.31
C TRP A 67 25.37 -11.18 11.42
N ALA A 68 25.43 -12.44 11.86
CA ALA A 68 24.85 -13.57 11.14
C ALA A 68 23.32 -13.46 11.06
N VAL A 69 22.65 -13.14 12.18
CA VAL A 69 21.20 -12.95 12.23
C VAL A 69 20.80 -11.75 11.39
N LYS A 70 21.47 -10.60 11.55
CA LYS A 70 21.22 -9.39 10.74
C LYS A 70 21.35 -9.66 9.23
N SER A 71 22.34 -10.43 8.82
CA SER A 71 22.53 -10.82 7.41
C SER A 71 21.34 -11.63 6.87
N LYS A 72 20.82 -12.60 7.66
CA LYS A 72 19.62 -13.36 7.30
C LYS A 72 18.39 -12.46 7.16
N VAL A 73 18.17 -11.54 8.12
CA VAL A 73 17.05 -10.58 8.06
C VAL A 73 17.16 -9.68 6.83
N HIS A 74 18.37 -9.22 6.51
CA HIS A 74 18.61 -8.36 5.36
C HIS A 74 18.24 -9.05 4.05
N ARG A 75 18.68 -10.29 3.87
CA ARG A 75 18.39 -11.08 2.66
C ARG A 75 16.89 -11.30 2.47
N ARG A 76 16.17 -11.78 3.48
CA ARG A 76 14.71 -11.98 3.37
C ARG A 76 13.94 -10.67 3.19
N SER A 77 14.43 -9.56 3.74
CA SER A 77 13.84 -8.24 3.53
C SER A 77 13.98 -7.79 2.09
N ALA A 78 15.14 -8.01 1.47
CA ALA A 78 15.36 -7.75 0.04
C ALA A 78 14.45 -8.61 -0.85
N GLU A 79 14.27 -9.90 -0.50
CA GLU A 79 13.33 -10.79 -1.19
C GLU A 79 11.88 -10.27 -1.09
N ARG A 80 11.42 -9.81 0.09
CA ARG A 80 10.08 -9.22 0.28
C ARG A 80 9.89 -7.93 -0.53
N LEU A 81 10.91 -7.05 -0.56
CA LEU A 81 10.85 -5.83 -1.36
C LEU A 81 10.75 -6.14 -2.85
N ARG A 82 11.49 -7.14 -3.33
CA ARG A 82 11.43 -7.58 -4.72
C ARG A 82 10.01 -8.03 -5.11
N THR A 83 9.32 -8.80 -4.27
CA THR A 83 7.93 -9.24 -4.53
C THR A 83 6.89 -8.15 -4.31
N CYS A 84 7.22 -7.05 -3.61
CA CYS A 84 6.30 -5.92 -3.44
C CYS A 84 6.35 -4.93 -4.62
N VAL A 85 7.51 -4.78 -5.26
CA VAL A 85 7.76 -3.79 -6.32
C VAL A 85 7.50 -4.36 -7.73
N VAL A 86 7.60 -5.68 -7.89
CA VAL A 86 7.34 -6.43 -9.14
C VAL A 86 5.99 -7.13 -9.04
#